data_AF-A0A6J5DWC7-F1
#
_entry.id   AF-A0A6J5DWC7-F1
#
_cell.length_a   1.000
_cell.length_b   1.000
_cell.length_c   1.000
_cell.angle_alpha   90.00
_cell.angle_beta   90.00
_cell.angle_gamma   90.00
#
_symmetry.space_group_name_H-M   'P 1'
#
loop_
_entity.id
_entity.type
_entity.pdbx_description
1 polymer ?
#
loop_
_entity_poly.entity_id
_entity_poly.type
_entity_poly.pdbx_seq_one_letter_code
_entity_poly.pdbx_strand_id
1 'polypeptide(L)'
;MAANLKSSTLGGPSAQRAEQVGAYAWKALAGSAIGYAMDGFDLLILGFMLPAITAALQLTPGQGGALDTWTLIGAVAGGILFGALSDRYGRVRVLTWTILLFLIPELKGVELE
;
A
#
# COMPACT_ATOMS: atom_id res chain seq x y z
N MET A 1 13.78 42.52 -37.71
CA MET A 1 14.61 42.42 -36.49
C MET A 1 13.70 42.09 -35.31
N ALA A 2 13.38 40.81 -35.12
CA ALA A 2 12.84 40.27 -33.88
C ALA A 2 13.21 38.79 -33.88
N ALA A 3 14.12 38.44 -32.98
CA ALA A 3 14.84 37.18 -32.97
C ALA A 3 13.89 36.01 -32.67
N ASN A 4 13.86 35.04 -33.58
CA ASN A 4 13.37 33.69 -33.31
C ASN A 4 14.44 32.99 -32.47
N LEU A 5 14.41 33.23 -31.16
CA LEU A 5 15.25 32.53 -30.20
C LEU A 5 14.69 31.12 -30.03
N LYS A 6 15.19 30.23 -30.89
CA LYS A 6 15.30 28.79 -30.61
C LYS A 6 15.89 28.64 -29.20
N SER A 7 15.05 28.42 -28.21
CA SER A 7 15.42 28.00 -26.85
C SER A 7 15.86 26.53 -26.83
N SER A 8 16.52 26.08 -27.90
CA SER A 8 17.15 24.78 -28.00
C SER A 8 18.62 24.97 -27.62
N THR A 9 18.99 24.75 -26.34
CA THR A 9 20.32 24.24 -25.94
C THR A 9 20.59 24.09 -24.43
N LEU A 10 19.71 24.46 -23.49
CA LEU A 10 20.05 24.40 -22.04
C LEU A 10 19.34 23.29 -21.23
N GLY A 11 19.05 22.16 -21.86
CA GLY A 11 18.62 20.94 -21.16
C GLY A 11 19.78 19.97 -20.99
N GLY A 12 20.73 20.25 -20.10
CA GLY A 12 21.76 19.27 -19.76
C GLY A 12 21.16 17.99 -19.17
N PRO A 13 21.87 16.84 -19.17
CA PRO A 13 21.39 15.58 -18.58
C PRO A 13 20.89 15.72 -17.12
N SER A 14 21.37 16.76 -16.42
CA SER A 14 20.96 17.15 -15.07
C SER A 14 19.55 17.76 -14.99
N ALA A 15 19.14 18.58 -15.96
CA ALA A 15 17.82 19.21 -15.98
C ALA A 15 16.70 18.18 -16.25
N GLN A 16 16.95 17.25 -17.19
CA GLN A 16 16.04 16.13 -17.45
C GLN A 16 15.94 15.15 -16.27
N ARG A 17 17.05 14.88 -15.56
CA ARG A 17 17.02 14.06 -14.34
C ARG A 17 16.25 14.72 -13.21
N ALA A 18 16.39 16.02 -13.00
CA ALA A 18 15.66 16.74 -11.95
C ALA A 18 14.15 16.69 -12.16
N GLU A 19 13.69 16.86 -13.41
CA GLU A 19 12.27 16.77 -13.77
C GLU A 19 11.74 15.32 -13.66
N GLN A 20 12.52 14.33 -14.08
CA GLN A 20 12.19 12.90 -13.92
C GLN A 20 12.12 12.46 -12.44
N VAL A 21 13.04 12.97 -11.60
CA VAL A 21 13.03 12.71 -10.15
C VAL A 21 11.79 13.35 -9.52
N GLY A 22 11.38 14.55 -9.94
CA GLY A 22 10.16 15.20 -9.46
C GLY A 22 8.89 14.40 -9.78
N ALA A 23 8.73 13.96 -11.03
CA ALA A 23 7.57 13.17 -11.45
C ALA A 23 7.52 11.79 -10.80
N TYR A 24 8.66 11.10 -10.67
CA TYR A 24 8.73 9.80 -10.00
C TYR A 24 8.53 9.92 -8.48
N ALA A 25 9.15 10.91 -7.83
CA ALA A 25 8.98 11.17 -6.41
C ALA A 25 7.53 11.52 -6.08
N TRP A 26 6.86 12.32 -6.91
CA TRP A 26 5.45 12.63 -6.72
C TRP A 26 4.55 11.40 -6.86
N LYS A 27 4.80 10.54 -7.86
CA LYS A 27 4.08 9.27 -8.01
C LYS A 27 4.34 8.32 -6.84
N ALA A 28 5.57 8.27 -6.34
CA ALA A 28 5.95 7.47 -5.18
C ALA A 28 5.27 7.95 -3.89
N LEU A 29 5.19 9.27 -3.70
CA LEU A 29 4.53 9.93 -2.58
C LEU A 29 3.02 9.73 -2.63
N ALA A 30 2.40 9.95 -3.78
CA ALA A 30 0.97 9.71 -3.98
C ALA A 30 0.64 8.23 -3.72
N GLY A 31 1.45 7.31 -4.24
CA GLY A 31 1.29 5.87 -4.00
C GLY A 31 1.42 5.49 -2.51
N SER A 32 2.42 6.03 -1.79
CA SER A 32 2.55 5.77 -0.35
C SER A 32 1.44 6.43 0.47
N ALA A 33 0.98 7.62 0.09
CA ALA A 33 -0.09 8.32 0.79
C ALA A 33 -1.42 7.58 0.65
N ILE A 34 -1.75 7.10 -0.55
CA ILE A 34 -2.96 6.29 -0.79
C ILE A 34 -2.86 4.97 -0.02
N GLY A 35 -1.71 4.29 -0.08
CA GLY A 35 -1.51 3.05 0.67
C GLY A 35 -1.67 3.24 2.19
N TYR A 36 -1.13 4.32 2.73
CA TYR A 36 -1.29 4.65 4.15
C TYR A 36 -2.74 4.99 4.52
N ALA A 37 -3.45 5.72 3.65
CA ALA A 37 -4.86 6.01 3.86
C ALA A 37 -5.73 4.74 3.83
N MET A 38 -5.40 3.79 2.95
CA MET A 38 -6.09 2.51 2.84
C MET A 38 -5.86 1.63 4.09
N ASP A 39 -4.64 1.58 4.63
CA ASP A 39 -4.34 0.89 5.89
C ASP A 39 -5.15 1.47 7.07
N GLY A 40 -5.23 2.79 7.17
CA GLY A 40 -6.07 3.46 8.17
C GLY A 40 -7.57 3.21 7.97
N PHE A 41 -8.02 3.06 6.73
CA PHE A 41 -9.42 2.75 6.41
C PHE A 41 -9.81 1.33 6.84
N ASP A 42 -8.93 0.34 6.66
CA ASP A 42 -9.18 -1.03 7.11
C ASP A 42 -9.31 -1.11 8.64
N LEU A 43 -8.45 -0.41 9.38
CA LEU A 43 -8.54 -0.30 10.84
C LEU A 43 -9.84 0.40 11.28
N LEU A 44 -10.30 1.40 10.53
CA LEU A 44 -11.55 2.09 10.79
C LEU A 44 -12.76 1.18 10.58
N ILE A 45 -12.80 0.41 9.49
CA ILE A 45 -13.84 -0.61 9.27
C ILE A 45 -13.81 -1.65 10.38
N LEU A 46 -12.62 -2.17 10.73
CA LEU A 46 -12.48 -3.17 11.80
C LEU A 46 -13.04 -2.64 13.11
N GLY A 47 -12.70 -1.40 13.49
CA GLY A 47 -13.22 -0.75 14.70
C GLY A 47 -14.75 -0.65 14.71
N PHE A 48 -15.37 -0.31 13.57
CA PHE A 48 -16.83 -0.27 13.45
C PHE A 48 -17.48 -1.66 13.48
N MET A 49 -16.82 -2.67 12.91
CA MET A 49 -17.33 -4.03 12.82
C MET A 49 -17.05 -4.87 14.07
N LEU A 50 -16.09 -4.48 14.91
CA LEU A 50 -15.67 -5.25 16.08
C LEU A 50 -16.83 -5.62 17.04
N PRO A 51 -17.81 -4.74 17.33
CA PRO A 51 -18.97 -5.11 18.14
C PRO A 51 -19.86 -6.17 17.46
N ALA A 52 -20.02 -6.11 16.14
CA ALA A 52 -20.82 -7.09 15.40
C ALA A 52 -20.11 -8.45 15.33
N ILE A 53 -18.78 -8.44 15.13
CA ILE A 53 -17.94 -9.66 15.11
C ILE A 53 -17.95 -10.32 16.49
N THR A 54 -17.77 -9.55 17.55
CA THR A 54 -17.79 -10.09 18.92
C THR A 54 -19.15 -10.65 19.31
N ALA A 55 -20.26 -10.04 18.87
CA ALA A 55 -21.60 -10.57 19.04
C ALA A 55 -21.84 -11.87 18.24
N ALA A 56 -21.42 -11.91 16.97
CA ALA A 56 -21.61 -13.07 16.09
C ALA A 56 -20.79 -14.30 16.55
N LEU A 57 -19.58 -14.09 17.06
CA LEU A 57 -18.69 -15.15 17.54
C LEU A 57 -18.82 -15.42 19.05
N GLN A 58 -19.76 -14.75 19.74
CA GLN A 58 -19.96 -14.84 21.20
C GLN A 58 -18.66 -14.60 22.01
N LEU A 59 -17.83 -13.66 21.56
CA LEU A 59 -16.55 -13.36 22.17
C LEU A 59 -16.71 -12.44 23.39
N THR A 60 -15.88 -12.66 24.41
CA THR A 60 -15.78 -11.75 25.55
C THR A 60 -15.12 -10.41 25.13
N PRO A 61 -15.37 -9.29 25.84
CA PRO A 61 -14.79 -7.99 25.50
C PRO A 61 -13.25 -8.00 25.43
N GLY A 62 -12.60 -8.82 26.26
CA GLY A 62 -11.14 -9.01 26.23
C GLY A 62 -10.65 -9.72 24.97
N GLN A 63 -11.43 -10.67 24.44
CA GLN A 63 -11.10 -11.35 23.17
C GLN A 63 -11.31 -10.44 21.96
N GLY A 64 -12.32 -9.56 21.99
CA GLY A 64 -12.51 -8.52 20.96
C GLY A 64 -11.31 -7.57 20.87
N GLY A 65 -10.83 -7.07 22.02
CA GLY A 65 -9.63 -6.22 22.06
C GLY A 65 -8.34 -6.97 21.67
N ALA A 66 -8.25 -8.27 21.99
CA ALA A 66 -7.13 -9.09 21.55
C ALA A 66 -7.10 -9.24 20.02
N LEU A 67 -8.26 -9.27 19.37
CA LEU A 67 -8.39 -9.35 17.90
C LEU A 67 -7.77 -8.12 17.22
N ASP A 68 -8.10 -6.92 17.71
CA ASP A 68 -7.51 -5.67 17.23
C ASP A 68 -5.99 -5.61 17.47
N THR A 69 -5.56 -6.07 18.65
CA THR A 69 -4.13 -6.16 18.99
C THR A 69 -3.37 -7.09 18.04
N TRP A 70 -3.95 -8.25 17.70
CA TRP A 70 -3.36 -9.16 16.73
C TRP A 70 -3.30 -8.57 15.31
N THR A 71 -4.30 -7.78 14.91
CA THR A 71 -4.26 -7.03 13.64
C THR A 71 -3.10 -6.06 13.61
N LEU A 72 -2.89 -5.27 14.67
CA LEU A 72 -1.77 -4.33 14.80
C LEU A 72 -0.41 -5.06 14.77
N ILE A 73 -0.28 -6.17 15.49
CA ILE A 73 0.94 -6.99 15.47
C ILE A 73 1.19 -7.51 14.05
N GLY A 74 0.15 -7.99 13.37
CA GLY A 74 0.22 -8.45 11.98
C GLY A 74 0.64 -7.34 11.01
N ALA A 75 0.10 -6.14 11.17
CA ALA A 75 0.47 -4.97 10.36
C ALA A 75 1.95 -4.59 10.55
N VAL A 76 2.44 -4.56 11.78
CA VAL A 76 3.85 -4.29 12.08
C VAL A 76 4.75 -5.38 11.51
N ALA A 77 4.44 -6.65 11.76
CA ALA A 77 5.22 -7.78 11.27
C ALA A 77 5.25 -7.81 9.74
N GLY A 78 4.10 -7.62 9.11
CA GLY A 78 3.96 -7.53 7.65
C GLY A 78 4.74 -6.34 7.08
N GLY A 79 4.63 -5.16 7.69
CA GLY A 79 5.37 -3.96 7.29
C GLY A 79 6.88 -4.16 7.32
N ILE A 80 7.41 -4.83 8.35
CA ILE A 80 8.84 -5.16 8.43
C ILE A 80 9.23 -6.18 7.35
N LEU A 81 8.45 -7.27 7.20
CA LEU A 81 8.75 -8.34 6.25
C LEU A 81 8.70 -7.84 4.80
N PHE A 82 7.58 -7.21 4.43
CA PHE A 82 7.35 -6.69 3.08
C PHE A 82 8.14 -5.41 2.79
N GLY A 83 8.42 -4.59 3.81
CA GLY A 83 9.31 -3.44 3.69
C GLY A 83 10.73 -3.86 3.33
N ALA A 84 11.30 -4.81 4.08
CA ALA A 84 12.61 -5.37 3.78
C ALA A 84 12.65 -6.10 2.42
N LEU A 85 11.54 -6.75 2.03
CA LEU A 85 11.43 -7.41 0.73
C LEU A 85 11.32 -6.40 -0.44
N SER A 86 10.64 -5.27 -0.23
CA SER A 86 10.52 -4.17 -1.20
C SER A 86 11.88 -3.59 -1.55
N ASP A 87 12.75 -3.40 -0.57
CA ASP A 87 14.11 -2.89 -0.76
C ASP A 87 14.99 -3.84 -1.56
N ARG A 88 14.70 -5.16 -1.52
CA ARG A 88 15.54 -6.20 -2.14
C ARG A 88 15.09 -6.65 -3.52
N TYR A 89 13.79 -6.60 -3.83
CA TYR A 89 13.21 -7.19 -5.05
C TYR A 89 12.54 -6.19 -6.01
N GLY A 90 12.45 -4.91 -5.64
CA GLY A 90 11.86 -3.86 -6.46
C GLY A 90 10.33 -3.79 -6.33
N ARG A 91 9.84 -2.59 -5.98
CA ARG A 91 8.46 -2.22 -5.58
C ARG A 91 7.32 -2.78 -6.47
N VAL A 92 7.56 -3.03 -7.76
CA VAL A 92 6.54 -3.49 -8.72
C VAL A 92 6.38 -5.03 -8.72
N ARG A 93 7.45 -5.79 -8.45
CA ARG A 93 7.38 -7.26 -8.45
C ARG A 93 6.63 -7.75 -7.21
N VAL A 94 6.90 -7.15 -6.05
CA VAL A 94 6.23 -7.51 -4.79
C VAL A 94 4.73 -7.21 -4.85
N LEU A 95 4.32 -6.09 -5.45
CA LEU A 95 2.90 -5.76 -5.66
C LEU A 95 2.17 -6.81 -6.53
N THR A 96 2.85 -7.36 -7.53
CA THR A 96 2.26 -8.41 -8.39
C THR A 96 2.10 -9.72 -7.61
N TRP A 97 3.07 -10.08 -6.78
CA TRP A 97 3.00 -11.28 -5.93
C TRP A 97 1.92 -11.18 -4.84
N THR A 98 1.72 -10.02 -4.23
CA THR A 98 0.67 -9.83 -3.22
C THR A 98 -0.73 -9.87 -3.83
N ILE A 99 -0.93 -9.28 -5.02
CA ILE A 99 -2.21 -9.41 -5.74
C ILE A 99 -2.51 -10.88 -6.10
N LEU A 100 -1.51 -11.62 -6.57
CA LEU A 100 -1.67 -13.05 -6.87
C LEU A 100 -1.97 -13.88 -5.61
N LEU A 101 -1.28 -13.60 -4.50
CA LEU A 101 -1.51 -14.26 -3.21
C LEU A 101 -2.89 -13.95 -2.61
N PHE A 102 -3.46 -12.78 -2.88
CA PHE A 102 -4.81 -12.43 -2.43
C PHE A 102 -5.89 -13.09 -3.31
N LEU A 103 -5.63 -13.32 -4.61
CA LEU A 103 -6.60 -13.97 -5.49
C LEU A 103 -6.73 -15.48 -5.26
N ILE A 104 -5.63 -16.16 -4.89
CA ILE A 104 -5.59 -17.63 -4.82
C ILE A 104 -6.54 -18.20 -3.74
N PRO A 105 -6.63 -17.65 -2.52
CA PRO A 105 -7.60 -18.06 -1.51
C PRO A 105 -9.03 -17.80 -1.95
N GLU A 106 -9.33 -16.60 -2.45
CA GLU A 106 -10.64 -16.20 -2.96
C GLU A 106 -11.15 -17.13 -4.08
N LEU A 107 -10.28 -17.52 -5.02
CA LEU A 107 -10.67 -18.40 -6.12
C LEU A 107 -11.00 -19.82 -5.65
N LYS A 108 -10.40 -20.29 -4.56
CA LYS A 108 -10.74 -21.60 -3.98
C LYS A 108 -12.02 -21.57 -3.13
N GLY A 109 -12.47 -20.39 -2.68
CA GLY A 109 -13.72 -20.24 -1.93
C GLY A 109 -14.98 -20.28 -2.80
N VAL A 110 -14.86 -19.99 -4.10
CA VAL A 110 -16.01 -19.90 -5.02
C VAL A 110 -16.47 -21.28 -5.54
N GLU A 111 -15.62 -22.30 -5.48
CA GLU A 111 -15.92 -23.62 -6.08
C GLU A 111 -16.64 -24.59 -5.13
N LEU A 112 -16.96 -24.17 -3.90
CA LEU A 112 -17.59 -25.00 -2.86
C LEU A 112 -18.92 -24.44 -2.33
N GLU A 113 -19.70 -23.73 -3.15
CA GLU A 113 -21.15 -23.56 -2.95
C GLU A 113 -21.95 -24.26 -4.05
#